data_AF-A0AAP3NJY2-F1
#
_entry.id   AF-A0AAP3NJY2-F1
#
_cell.length_a   1.000
_cell.length_b   1.000
_cell.length_c   1.000
_cell.angle_alpha   90.00
_cell.angle_beta   90.00
_cell.angle_gamma   90.00
#
_symmetry.space_group_name_H-M   'P 1'
#
loop_
_entity.id
_entity.type
_entity.pdbx_description
1 polymer ?
#
loop_
_entity_poly.entity_id
_entity_poly.type
_entity_poly.pdbx_seq_one_letter_code
_entity_poly.pdbx_strand_id
1 'polypeptide(L)'
;MGYKIAGYDVIGCNEIDPRMMKCYETNHHPQYSYLEDIRDLVRRNNLPEELYNLDILDGSPPCSTFSMSGLREDAWGKEKKFKEGQKTQVLDTPFFDFIALAKRLKPKIVIAENVKGLLLGNAIDYVRRIYKDFEEAGYYCQHFLLDASKMGVPQKRERVFFICIRHDLGVHFLKVSDLFNVEPYINMEFNEPEIYYGEYADYKGKAIGLKMKKLFEQRVAGDIALAEAYKKQTGKRGFFNQQYLYENKVSYTLTTHADSIIPFKQPIYLSRSEVCNISTFPQDYLFLNQSPHYICGMSVPPVMMAQVASRVWKYWLSKL
;
A
#
# COMPACT_ATOMS: atom_id res chain seq x y z
N MET A 1 -4.37 6.56 9.05
CA MET A 1 -5.69 6.04 9.50
C MET A 1 -5.63 4.69 10.18
N GLY A 2 -5.08 3.63 9.56
CA GLY A 2 -5.12 2.28 10.14
C GLY A 2 -4.57 2.19 11.57
N TYR A 3 -3.45 2.86 11.84
CA TYR A 3 -2.92 3.02 13.20
C TYR A 3 -3.92 3.64 14.18
N LYS A 4 -4.60 4.74 13.80
CA LYS A 4 -5.64 5.37 14.65
C LYS A 4 -6.82 4.43 14.91
N ILE A 5 -7.24 3.64 13.91
CA ILE A 5 -8.30 2.61 14.08
C ILE A 5 -7.86 1.55 15.08
N ALA A 6 -6.58 1.16 15.06
CA ALA A 6 -6.00 0.21 16.01
C ALA A 6 -5.68 0.82 17.39
N GLY A 7 -6.02 2.09 17.64
CA GLY A 7 -5.84 2.76 18.93
C GLY A 7 -4.47 3.41 19.16
N TYR A 8 -3.63 3.53 18.13
CA TYR A 8 -2.35 4.23 18.20
C TYR A 8 -2.52 5.73 18.01
N ASP A 9 -1.63 6.50 18.64
CA ASP A 9 -1.42 7.90 18.30
C ASP A 9 -0.39 8.05 17.16
N VAL A 10 -0.69 8.93 16.20
CA VAL A 10 0.18 9.17 15.04
C VAL A 10 0.71 10.58 15.14
N ILE A 11 1.93 10.70 15.69
CA ILE A 11 2.52 11.98 16.05
C ILE A 11 3.15 12.71 14.86
N GLY A 12 3.50 12.03 13.78
CA GLY A 12 4.12 12.71 12.64
C GLY A 12 4.05 11.97 11.31
N CYS A 13 4.36 12.70 10.23
CA CYS A 13 4.47 12.16 8.88
C CYS A 13 5.58 12.89 8.09
N ASN A 14 6.12 12.19 7.09
CA ASN A 14 7.00 12.77 6.07
C ASN A 14 6.41 12.47 4.69
N GLU A 15 6.19 13.52 3.90
CA GLU A 15 5.61 13.44 2.57
C GLU A 15 6.24 14.54 1.72
N ILE A 16 6.62 14.22 0.48
CA ILE A 16 7.30 15.14 -0.43
C ILE A 16 6.31 15.91 -1.32
N ASP A 17 5.12 15.36 -1.58
CA ASP A 17 4.08 16.04 -2.35
C ASP A 17 3.27 17.00 -1.45
N PRO A 18 3.34 18.33 -1.65
CA PRO A 18 2.58 19.29 -0.87
C PRO A 18 1.07 19.06 -0.91
N ARG A 19 0.54 18.49 -2.00
CA ARG A 19 -0.88 18.19 -2.16
C ARG A 19 -1.30 17.03 -1.26
N MET A 20 -0.47 15.98 -1.19
CA MET A 20 -0.73 14.83 -0.32
C MET A 20 -0.54 15.20 1.15
N MET A 21 0.52 15.97 1.45
CA MET A 21 0.74 16.51 2.79
C MET A 21 -0.46 17.31 3.27
N LYS A 22 -0.98 18.22 2.42
CA LYS A 22 -2.16 19.02 2.78
C LYS A 22 -3.40 18.17 3.04
N CYS A 23 -3.62 17.12 2.25
CA CYS A 23 -4.71 16.17 2.50
C CYS A 23 -4.51 15.47 3.84
N TYR A 24 -3.29 14.99 4.13
CA TYR A 24 -2.96 14.29 5.37
C TYR A 24 -3.19 15.18 6.60
N GLU A 25 -2.64 16.40 6.60
CA GLU A 25 -2.81 17.38 7.68
C GLU A 25 -4.28 17.71 7.95
N THR A 26 -5.08 17.87 6.88
CA THR A 26 -6.49 18.21 6.99
C THR A 26 -7.31 17.09 7.66
N ASN A 27 -6.94 15.82 7.45
CA ASN A 27 -7.68 14.68 7.98
C ASN A 27 -7.11 14.14 9.29
N HIS A 28 -5.83 14.37 9.58
CA HIS A 28 -5.13 13.69 10.67
C HIS A 28 -4.50 14.60 11.71
N HIS A 29 -4.28 15.88 11.39
CA HIS A 29 -3.71 16.87 12.30
C HIS A 29 -2.47 16.33 13.06
N PRO A 30 -1.44 15.81 12.35
CA PRO A 30 -0.24 15.31 13.02
C PRO A 30 0.48 16.45 13.76
N GLN A 31 1.17 16.11 14.85
CA GLN A 31 1.98 17.08 15.59
C GLN A 31 3.21 17.52 14.80
N TYR A 32 3.79 16.60 14.01
CA TYR A 32 4.97 16.87 13.18
C TYR A 32 4.70 16.53 11.70
N SER A 33 4.66 17.55 10.85
CA SER A 33 4.59 17.40 9.39
C SER A 33 5.91 17.77 8.74
N TYR A 34 6.54 16.83 8.03
CA TYR A 34 7.78 17.08 7.29
C TYR A 34 7.54 17.05 5.79
N LEU A 35 7.34 18.24 5.20
CA LEU A 35 7.19 18.42 3.75
C LEU A 35 8.56 18.52 3.08
N GLU A 36 9.23 17.39 2.92
CA GLU A 36 10.58 17.31 2.35
C GLU A 36 10.91 15.89 1.87
N ASP A 37 12.04 15.76 1.17
CA ASP A 37 12.58 14.46 0.81
C ASP A 37 13.08 13.72 2.06
N ILE A 38 12.80 12.42 2.16
CA ILE A 38 13.23 11.60 3.30
C ILE A 38 14.75 11.66 3.53
N ARG A 39 15.54 11.86 2.47
CA ARG A 39 17.00 12.04 2.56
C ARG A 39 17.39 13.27 3.36
N ASP A 40 16.61 14.34 3.25
CA ASP A 40 16.82 15.57 4.01
C ASP A 40 16.42 15.38 5.48
N LEU A 41 15.31 14.67 5.72
CA LEU A 41 14.88 14.31 7.07
C LEU A 41 15.94 13.44 7.80
N VAL A 42 16.52 12.46 7.11
CA VAL A 42 17.61 11.61 7.63
C VAL A 42 18.81 12.44 8.06
N ARG A 43 19.13 13.54 7.36
CA ARG A 43 20.27 14.43 7.65
C ARG A 43 19.94 15.56 8.64
N ARG A 44 18.68 15.74 9.02
CA ARG A 44 18.24 16.86 9.86
C ARG A 44 18.72 16.73 11.29
N ASN A 45 19.46 17.70 11.82
CA ASN A 45 20.05 17.58 13.16
C ASN A 45 19.10 17.92 14.33
N ASN A 46 17.96 18.57 14.08
CA ASN A 46 17.03 19.09 15.08
C ASN A 46 15.67 18.38 15.05
N LEU A 47 15.68 17.05 15.19
CA LEU A 47 14.45 16.27 15.35
C LEU A 47 13.98 16.30 16.81
N PRO A 48 12.66 16.40 17.08
CA PRO A 48 12.09 16.27 18.42
C PRO A 48 12.47 14.95 19.10
N GLU A 49 12.60 14.97 20.43
CA GLU A 49 12.96 13.80 21.23
C GLU A 49 11.91 12.68 21.13
N GLU A 50 10.64 13.04 20.97
CA GLU A 50 9.52 12.11 20.79
C GLU A 50 9.74 11.18 19.60
N LEU A 51 10.41 11.64 18.54
CA LEU A 51 10.71 10.81 17.38
C LEU A 51 11.78 9.74 17.64
N TYR A 52 12.57 9.88 18.70
CA TYR A 52 13.55 8.87 19.13
C TYR A 52 12.96 7.85 20.10
N ASN A 53 11.70 8.03 20.51
CA ASN A 53 10.98 7.15 21.43
C ASN A 53 9.76 6.48 20.77
N LEU A 54 9.77 6.37 19.43
CA LEU A 54 8.69 5.78 18.65
C LEU A 54 8.50 4.28 18.97
N ASP A 55 7.25 3.88 19.21
CA ASP A 55 6.89 2.46 19.23
C ASP A 55 6.96 1.85 17.82
N ILE A 56 6.47 2.58 16.82
CA ILE A 56 6.42 2.13 15.42
C ILE A 56 6.90 3.25 14.50
N LEU A 57 7.81 2.93 13.59
CA LEU A 57 8.07 3.71 12.37
C LEU A 57 7.51 2.96 11.16
N ASP A 58 6.57 3.60 10.47
CA ASP A 58 5.88 3.05 9.32
C ASP A 58 6.29 3.77 8.03
N GLY A 59 6.39 3.03 6.93
CA GLY A 59 6.57 3.63 5.62
C GLY A 59 6.19 2.71 4.46
N SER A 60 5.75 3.32 3.37
CA SER A 60 5.57 2.66 2.07
C SER A 60 6.51 3.27 1.03
N PRO A 61 7.85 3.05 1.13
CA PRO A 61 8.79 3.69 0.21
C PRO A 61 8.49 3.31 -1.25
N PRO A 62 8.49 4.29 -2.18
CA PRO A 62 8.08 4.05 -3.56
C PRO A 62 9.02 3.04 -4.24
N CYS A 63 8.43 2.01 -4.83
CA CYS A 63 9.15 0.95 -5.50
C CYS A 63 8.92 1.05 -7.01
N SER A 64 9.59 2.03 -7.62
CA SER A 64 9.38 2.37 -9.03
C SER A 64 9.90 1.31 -10.01
N THR A 65 10.72 0.37 -9.54
CA THR A 65 11.37 -0.66 -10.37
C THR A 65 10.55 -1.96 -10.49
N PHE A 66 9.66 -2.27 -9.53
CA PHE A 66 9.08 -3.62 -9.39
C PHE A 66 7.54 -3.72 -9.51
N SER A 67 6.86 -2.72 -10.06
CA SER A 67 5.42 -2.85 -10.37
C SER A 67 5.21 -3.79 -11.56
N MET A 68 4.30 -4.78 -11.41
CA MET A 68 3.95 -5.84 -12.38
C MET A 68 3.51 -5.34 -13.78
N SER A 69 3.38 -4.03 -13.97
CA SER A 69 3.15 -3.36 -15.24
C SER A 69 4.46 -3.33 -16.05
N GLY A 70 4.64 -4.39 -16.86
CA GLY A 70 5.75 -4.74 -17.74
C GLY A 70 6.71 -3.66 -18.29
N LEU A 71 7.92 -4.15 -18.61
CA LEU A 71 9.06 -3.52 -19.31
C LEU A 71 9.95 -2.62 -18.45
N ARG A 72 10.84 -3.17 -17.59
CA ARG A 72 11.87 -2.37 -16.89
C ARG A 72 13.22 -3.03 -16.63
N GLU A 73 13.61 -4.08 -17.35
CA GLU A 73 15.02 -4.54 -17.30
C GLU A 73 16.00 -3.42 -17.71
N ASP A 74 15.58 -2.51 -18.59
CA ASP A 74 16.41 -1.38 -19.04
C ASP A 74 16.48 -0.17 -18.09
N ALA A 75 15.80 -0.21 -16.94
CA ALA A 75 15.69 0.96 -16.05
C ALA A 75 16.55 0.88 -14.77
N TRP A 76 17.15 -0.27 -14.45
CA TRP A 76 18.00 -0.39 -13.27
C TRP A 76 19.16 0.61 -13.36
N GLY A 77 19.30 1.49 -12.35
CA GLY A 77 20.34 2.53 -12.34
C GLY A 77 20.11 3.74 -13.24
N LYS A 78 18.96 3.87 -13.92
CA LYS A 78 18.68 5.04 -14.78
C LYS A 78 17.81 6.08 -14.07
N GLU A 79 18.15 7.35 -14.26
CA GLU A 79 17.38 8.46 -13.74
C GLU A 79 15.99 8.54 -14.41
N LYS A 80 14.91 8.60 -13.64
CA LYS A 80 13.59 9.02 -14.14
C LYS A 80 13.12 10.27 -13.41
N LYS A 81 12.53 11.19 -14.18
CA LYS A 81 11.72 12.28 -13.62
C LYS A 81 10.37 11.71 -13.20
N PHE A 82 10.09 11.70 -11.90
CA PHE A 82 8.72 11.51 -11.43
C PHE A 82 7.88 12.70 -11.90
N LYS A 83 6.59 12.47 -12.18
CA LYS A 83 5.64 13.54 -12.55
C LYS A 83 5.42 14.55 -11.41
N GLU A 84 5.95 14.27 -10.22
CA GLU A 84 5.80 15.06 -8.99
C GLU A 84 7.07 15.86 -8.66
N GLY A 85 7.53 16.69 -9.60
CA GLY A 85 8.48 17.79 -9.30
C GLY A 85 9.88 17.43 -8.80
N GLN A 86 10.25 16.14 -8.75
CA GLN A 86 11.54 15.69 -8.22
C GLN A 86 12.68 15.87 -9.23
N LYS A 87 13.85 16.35 -8.73
CA LYS A 87 15.15 16.26 -9.43
C LYS A 87 15.43 14.79 -9.78
N THR A 88 16.22 14.55 -10.83
CA THR A 88 16.52 13.21 -11.37
C THR A 88 16.85 12.21 -10.26
N GLN A 89 16.09 11.11 -10.20
CA GLN A 89 16.21 10.07 -9.17
C GLN A 89 16.66 8.76 -9.78
N VAL A 90 17.71 8.15 -9.20
CA VAL A 90 18.04 6.75 -9.42
C VAL A 90 17.00 5.90 -8.66
N LEU A 91 16.38 4.95 -9.36
CA LEU A 91 15.10 4.31 -9.03
C LEU A 91 15.06 3.46 -7.73
N ASP A 92 16.14 3.40 -6.92
CA ASP A 92 16.34 2.37 -5.89
C ASP A 92 16.69 2.88 -4.47
N THR A 93 16.79 4.19 -4.19
CA THR A 93 17.28 4.70 -2.88
C THR A 93 16.25 4.88 -1.75
N PRO A 94 14.97 5.24 -1.99
CA PRO A 94 14.07 5.66 -0.90
C PRO A 94 13.83 4.61 0.18
N PHE A 95 13.84 3.32 -0.17
CA PHE A 95 13.70 2.24 0.80
C PHE A 95 14.92 2.18 1.75
N PHE A 96 16.13 2.39 1.24
CA PHE A 96 17.34 2.39 2.05
C PHE A 96 17.49 3.68 2.85
N ASP A 97 17.00 4.81 2.34
CA ASP A 97 16.88 6.05 3.11
C ASP A 97 15.90 5.88 4.28
N PHE A 98 14.81 5.13 4.10
CA PHE A 98 13.89 4.75 5.17
C PHE A 98 14.57 3.86 6.23
N ILE A 99 15.36 2.85 5.82
CA ILE A 99 16.14 2.03 6.76
C ILE A 99 17.17 2.90 7.50
N ALA A 100 17.82 3.86 6.82
CA ALA A 100 18.76 4.78 7.45
C ALA A 100 18.06 5.66 8.51
N LEU A 101 16.84 6.12 8.24
CA LEU A 101 16.02 6.83 9.23
C LEU A 101 15.69 5.93 10.43
N ALA A 102 15.29 4.68 10.19
CA ALA A 102 15.02 3.69 11.24
C ALA A 102 16.25 3.39 12.10
N LYS A 103 17.44 3.27 11.49
CA LYS A 103 18.71 3.08 12.20
C LYS A 103 19.05 4.27 13.11
N ARG A 104 18.67 5.48 12.69
CA ARG A 104 18.90 6.71 13.44
C ARG A 104 17.89 6.91 14.58
N LEU A 105 16.60 6.75 14.31
CA LEU A 105 15.53 6.97 15.28
C LEU A 105 15.38 5.81 16.27
N LYS A 106 15.82 4.60 15.88
CA LYS A 106 15.76 3.38 16.68
C LYS A 106 14.36 3.07 17.29
N PRO A 107 13.25 3.16 16.53
CA PRO A 107 11.94 2.75 17.03
C PRO A 107 11.94 1.31 17.55
N LYS A 108 10.95 0.94 18.38
CA LYS A 108 10.82 -0.46 18.83
C LYS A 108 10.53 -1.39 17.65
N ILE A 109 9.65 -0.96 16.75
CA ILE A 109 9.20 -1.68 15.57
C ILE A 109 9.35 -0.80 14.31
N VAL A 110 9.72 -1.42 13.20
CA VAL A 110 9.66 -0.81 11.86
C VAL A 110 8.73 -1.62 10.98
N ILE A 111 7.84 -0.95 10.26
CA ILE A 111 6.96 -1.58 9.27
C ILE A 111 7.22 -0.92 7.92
N ALA A 112 7.59 -1.74 6.93
CA ALA A 112 7.74 -1.29 5.55
C ALA A 112 6.78 -2.07 4.64
N GLU A 113 5.91 -1.36 3.92
CA GLU A 113 4.96 -1.96 2.99
C GLU A 113 5.42 -1.80 1.53
N ASN A 114 5.13 -2.81 0.71
CA ASN A 114 5.37 -2.75 -0.73
C ASN A 114 4.48 -3.69 -1.57
N VAL A 115 4.58 -3.56 -2.89
CA VAL A 115 3.86 -4.40 -3.85
C VAL A 115 4.37 -5.84 -3.86
N LYS A 116 3.48 -6.82 -4.11
CA LYS A 116 3.81 -8.25 -4.29
C LYS A 116 4.92 -8.51 -5.30
N GLY A 117 5.05 -7.67 -6.33
CA GLY A 117 6.10 -7.77 -7.35
C GLY A 117 7.51 -7.76 -6.79
N LEU A 118 7.72 -7.20 -5.60
CA LEU A 118 9.01 -7.18 -4.90
C LEU A 118 9.54 -8.59 -4.56
N LEU A 119 8.64 -9.57 -4.38
CA LEU A 119 9.01 -10.96 -4.09
C LEU A 119 9.16 -11.83 -5.35
N LEU A 120 8.93 -11.26 -6.54
CA LEU A 120 8.90 -12.01 -7.80
C LEU A 120 10.18 -11.80 -8.63
N GLY A 121 10.66 -12.88 -9.25
CA GLY A 121 11.75 -12.83 -10.25
C GLY A 121 13.12 -12.44 -9.67
N ASN A 122 13.87 -11.65 -10.45
CA ASN A 122 15.24 -11.23 -10.14
C ASN A 122 15.35 -10.20 -8.99
N ALA A 123 14.24 -9.88 -8.32
CA ALA A 123 14.20 -8.97 -7.16
C ALA A 123 14.71 -9.60 -5.85
N ILE A 124 15.06 -10.89 -5.85
CA ILE A 124 15.51 -11.60 -4.65
C ILE A 124 16.74 -10.95 -3.99
N ASP A 125 17.66 -10.40 -4.79
CA ASP A 125 18.84 -9.72 -4.25
C ASP A 125 18.48 -8.37 -3.59
N TYR A 126 17.41 -7.72 -4.06
CA TYR A 126 16.87 -6.54 -3.40
C TYR A 126 16.28 -6.88 -2.04
N VAL A 127 15.49 -7.96 -1.96
CA VAL A 127 14.95 -8.47 -0.69
C VAL A 127 16.08 -8.88 0.26
N ARG A 128 17.08 -9.63 -0.20
CA ARG A 128 18.26 -10.00 0.61
C ARG A 128 18.99 -8.77 1.15
N ARG A 129 19.11 -7.71 0.34
CA ARG A 129 19.70 -6.45 0.79
C ARG A 129 18.83 -5.77 1.86
N ILE A 130 17.50 -5.76 1.72
CA ILE A 130 16.60 -5.25 2.77
C ILE A 130 16.85 -5.96 4.10
N TYR A 131 16.93 -7.30 4.09
CA TYR A 131 17.23 -8.10 5.28
C TYR A 131 18.57 -7.72 5.91
N LYS A 132 19.62 -7.63 5.07
CA LYS A 132 20.95 -7.24 5.52
C LYS A 132 20.98 -5.84 6.13
N ASP A 133 20.35 -4.87 5.49
CA ASP A 133 20.38 -3.47 5.93
C ASP A 133 19.57 -3.28 7.24
N PHE A 134 18.47 -4.03 7.43
CA PHE A 134 17.75 -4.06 8.72
C PHE A 134 18.55 -4.74 9.83
N GLU A 135 19.24 -5.83 9.53
CA GLU A 135 20.13 -6.51 10.48
C GLU A 135 21.26 -5.57 10.93
N GLU A 136 21.91 -4.88 9.98
CA GLU A 136 22.92 -3.84 10.26
C GLU A 136 22.35 -2.59 10.97
N ALA A 137 21.04 -2.38 10.90
CA ALA A 137 20.33 -1.34 11.64
C ALA A 137 19.91 -1.79 13.06
N GLY A 138 20.10 -3.07 13.40
CA GLY A 138 19.79 -3.63 14.72
C GLY A 138 18.36 -4.17 14.85
N TYR A 139 17.79 -4.75 13.79
CA TYR A 139 16.44 -5.30 13.79
C TYR A 139 16.39 -6.73 13.25
N TYR A 140 15.58 -7.57 13.89
CA TYR A 140 15.13 -8.82 13.29
C TYR A 140 14.05 -8.49 12.27
N CYS A 141 14.28 -8.84 11.00
CA CYS A 141 13.36 -8.57 9.90
C CYS A 141 12.63 -9.86 9.48
N GLN A 142 11.30 -9.78 9.34
CA GLN A 142 10.47 -10.80 8.71
C GLN A 142 9.60 -10.15 7.64
N HIS A 143 9.19 -10.90 6.62
CA HIS A 143 8.24 -10.39 5.62
C HIS A 143 7.02 -11.30 5.46
N PHE A 144 5.87 -10.70 5.17
CA PHE A 144 4.60 -11.39 5.01
C PHE A 144 3.89 -10.89 3.75
N LEU A 145 3.44 -11.81 2.89
CA LEU A 145 2.53 -11.50 1.79
C LEU A 145 1.10 -11.61 2.29
N LEU A 146 0.42 -10.48 2.43
CA LEU A 146 -0.92 -10.39 3.00
C LEU A 146 -1.95 -10.03 1.94
N ASP A 147 -3.09 -10.72 1.92
CA ASP A 147 -4.25 -10.39 1.09
C ASP A 147 -5.30 -9.64 1.90
N ALA A 148 -5.55 -8.38 1.52
CA ALA A 148 -6.55 -7.54 2.15
C ALA A 148 -7.95 -8.19 2.18
N SER A 149 -8.29 -9.04 1.21
CA SER A 149 -9.61 -9.71 1.14
C SER A 149 -9.88 -10.66 2.31
N LYS A 150 -8.81 -11.12 2.98
CA LYS A 150 -8.88 -11.97 4.19
C LYS A 150 -8.76 -11.18 5.48
N MET A 151 -8.71 -9.85 5.40
CA MET A 151 -8.47 -8.94 6.51
C MET A 151 -9.64 -7.98 6.74
N GLY A 152 -10.84 -8.31 6.25
CA GLY A 152 -12.02 -7.46 6.36
C GLY A 152 -12.05 -6.28 5.38
N VAL A 153 -11.26 -6.33 4.30
CA VAL A 153 -11.27 -5.33 3.24
C VAL A 153 -12.00 -5.89 2.02
N PRO A 154 -12.98 -5.17 1.43
CA PRO A 154 -13.72 -5.60 0.23
C PRO A 154 -12.88 -5.49 -1.07
N GLN A 155 -11.61 -5.88 -1.02
CA GLN A 155 -10.66 -5.75 -2.12
C GLN A 155 -9.61 -6.87 -2.09
N LYS A 156 -9.41 -7.54 -3.24
CA LYS A 156 -8.27 -8.43 -3.48
C LYS A 156 -7.04 -7.59 -3.75
N ARG A 157 -6.28 -7.29 -2.71
CA ARG A 157 -5.05 -6.48 -2.77
C ARG A 157 -3.98 -7.19 -1.94
N GLU A 158 -3.04 -7.79 -2.65
CA GLU A 158 -1.88 -8.41 -2.02
C GLU A 158 -0.76 -7.40 -1.83
N ARG A 159 -0.19 -7.35 -0.63
CA ARG A 159 0.95 -6.48 -0.26
C ARG A 159 1.94 -7.22 0.62
N VAL A 160 3.20 -6.85 0.47
CA VAL A 160 4.32 -7.38 1.23
C VAL A 160 4.57 -6.41 2.38
N PHE A 161 4.60 -6.93 3.59
CA PHE A 161 4.96 -6.16 4.77
C PHE A 161 6.25 -6.73 5.34
N PHE A 162 7.29 -5.91 5.40
CA PHE A 162 8.45 -6.17 6.26
C PHE A 162 8.12 -5.66 7.64
N ILE A 163 8.16 -6.54 8.62
CA ILE A 163 7.87 -6.25 10.01
C ILE A 163 9.13 -6.56 10.79
N CYS A 164 9.72 -5.51 11.36
CA CYS A 164 11.02 -5.57 11.98
C CYS A 164 10.93 -5.18 13.46
N ILE A 165 11.52 -5.97 14.35
CA ILE A 165 11.60 -5.69 15.79
C ILE A 165 13.05 -5.49 16.22
N ARG A 166 13.31 -4.45 17.01
CA ARG A 166 14.66 -4.10 17.46
C ARG A 166 15.29 -5.26 18.24
N HIS A 167 16.57 -5.56 18.01
CA HIS A 167 17.22 -6.78 18.51
C HIS A 167 17.12 -6.97 20.02
N ASP A 168 17.32 -5.90 20.79
CA ASP A 168 17.23 -5.88 22.25
C ASP A 168 15.84 -6.27 22.77
N LEU A 169 14.79 -6.06 21.97
CA LEU A 169 13.40 -6.38 22.31
C LEU A 169 12.99 -7.73 21.72
N GLY A 170 13.41 -8.01 20.48
CA GLY A 170 13.05 -9.20 19.72
C GLY A 170 13.59 -10.51 20.30
N VAL A 171 14.73 -10.44 21.03
CA VAL A 171 15.37 -11.60 21.66
C VAL A 171 14.42 -12.35 22.61
N HIS A 172 13.45 -11.65 23.21
CA HIS A 172 12.46 -12.22 24.13
C HIS A 172 11.34 -13.02 23.43
N PHE A 173 11.25 -12.94 22.10
CA PHE A 173 10.19 -13.58 21.32
C PHE A 173 10.70 -14.65 20.37
N LEU A 174 11.99 -14.97 20.41
CA LEU A 174 12.62 -15.94 19.53
C LEU A 174 11.97 -17.32 19.67
N LYS A 175 11.53 -17.88 18.54
CA LYS A 175 11.09 -19.26 18.41
C LYS A 175 11.71 -19.88 17.16
N VAL A 176 11.87 -21.19 17.20
CA VAL A 176 12.22 -21.99 16.02
C VAL A 176 11.09 -21.81 15.00
N SER A 177 11.39 -21.20 13.85
CA SER A 177 10.42 -21.02 12.77
C SER A 177 10.53 -22.11 11.72
N ASP A 178 11.75 -22.58 11.44
CA ASP A 178 12.01 -23.76 10.62
C ASP A 178 13.26 -24.53 11.10
N LEU A 179 13.73 -25.51 10.32
CA LEU A 179 14.86 -26.38 10.69
C LEU A 179 16.17 -25.62 10.94
N PHE A 180 16.32 -24.41 10.38
CA PHE A 180 17.56 -23.63 10.40
C PHE A 180 17.40 -22.23 11.00
N ASN A 181 16.17 -21.75 11.17
CA ASN A 181 15.90 -20.37 11.55
C ASN A 181 15.24 -20.26 12.94
N VAL A 182 15.69 -19.24 13.67
CA VAL A 182 15.12 -18.80 14.94
C VAL A 182 14.85 -17.31 14.83
N GLU A 183 13.60 -16.92 14.95
CA GLU A 183 13.18 -15.53 14.75
C GLU A 183 12.05 -15.12 15.70
N PRO A 184 11.81 -13.81 15.91
CA PRO A 184 10.77 -13.34 16.80
C PRO A 184 9.37 -13.77 16.33
N TYR A 185 8.67 -14.59 17.12
CA TYR A 185 7.38 -15.12 16.72
C TYR A 185 6.31 -14.03 16.62
N ILE A 186 5.60 -14.00 15.48
CA ILE A 186 4.39 -13.20 15.25
C ILE A 186 3.43 -13.98 14.34
N ASN A 187 2.14 -13.95 14.64
CA ASN A 187 1.12 -14.57 13.78
C ASN A 187 0.41 -13.49 12.94
N MET A 188 0.66 -13.54 11.63
CA MET A 188 0.10 -12.68 10.60
C MET A 188 -0.88 -13.42 9.66
N GLU A 189 -1.49 -14.50 10.13
CA GLU A 189 -2.55 -15.20 9.41
C GLU A 189 -3.91 -14.53 9.69
N PHE A 190 -4.64 -14.27 8.60
CA PHE A 190 -5.97 -13.66 8.63
C PHE A 190 -6.93 -14.49 7.78
N ASN A 191 -8.18 -14.62 8.23
CA ASN A 191 -9.21 -15.41 7.56
C ASN A 191 -10.60 -14.81 7.78
N GLU A 192 -10.69 -13.48 7.69
CA GLU A 192 -11.98 -12.79 7.73
C GLU A 192 -12.82 -13.16 6.50
N PRO A 193 -14.16 -13.16 6.62
CA PRO A 193 -15.04 -13.42 5.49
C PRO A 193 -14.86 -12.38 4.38
N GLU A 194 -15.00 -12.84 3.14
CA GLU A 194 -14.96 -11.95 1.97
C GLU A 194 -16.21 -11.06 1.94
N ILE A 195 -16.02 -9.79 1.57
CA ILE A 195 -17.10 -8.82 1.39
C ILE A 195 -17.28 -8.57 -0.11
N TYR A 196 -18.47 -8.88 -0.62
CA TYR A 196 -18.79 -8.78 -2.03
C TYR A 196 -19.26 -7.39 -2.42
N TYR A 197 -19.01 -7.00 -3.67
CA TYR A 197 -19.36 -5.68 -4.18
C TYR A 197 -20.86 -5.36 -4.02
N GLY A 198 -21.73 -6.35 -4.21
CA GLY A 198 -23.18 -6.18 -4.10
C GLY A 198 -23.66 -5.73 -2.71
N GLU A 199 -22.86 -5.92 -1.66
CA GLU A 199 -23.21 -5.53 -0.29
C GLU A 199 -23.12 -4.01 -0.06
N TYR A 200 -22.34 -3.30 -0.87
CA TYR A 200 -22.10 -1.85 -0.71
C TYR A 200 -22.22 -1.04 -2.01
N ALA A 201 -22.58 -1.68 -3.12
CA ALA A 201 -22.77 -1.03 -4.41
C ALA A 201 -23.92 -0.01 -4.32
N ASP A 202 -23.65 1.24 -4.72
CA ASP A 202 -24.67 2.29 -4.77
C ASP A 202 -25.05 2.70 -6.19
N TYR A 203 -24.20 2.38 -7.16
CA TYR A 203 -24.35 2.75 -8.57
C TYR A 203 -24.56 4.25 -8.82
N LYS A 204 -24.07 5.13 -7.92
CA LYS A 204 -24.23 6.60 -8.01
C LYS A 204 -23.08 7.30 -8.74
N GLY A 205 -22.21 6.52 -9.38
CA GLY A 205 -21.08 7.06 -10.13
C GLY A 205 -21.47 7.73 -11.45
N LYS A 206 -20.51 8.41 -12.06
CA LYS A 206 -20.71 9.11 -13.34
C LYS A 206 -20.66 8.13 -14.51
N ALA A 207 -21.43 8.36 -15.56
CA ALA A 207 -21.38 7.54 -16.78
C ALA A 207 -19.97 7.51 -17.40
N ILE A 208 -19.59 6.33 -17.91
CA ILE A 208 -18.32 6.16 -18.63
C ILE A 208 -18.37 6.86 -20.00
N GLY A 209 -17.18 7.13 -20.57
CA GLY A 209 -17.06 7.77 -21.88
C GLY A 209 -17.68 6.93 -23.01
N LEU A 210 -18.17 7.60 -24.06
CA LEU A 210 -18.88 6.99 -25.20
C LEU A 210 -18.15 5.79 -25.81
N LYS A 211 -16.83 5.88 -25.97
CA LYS A 211 -16.01 4.79 -26.53
C LYS A 211 -16.05 3.53 -25.65
N MET A 212 -15.90 3.69 -24.34
CA MET A 212 -15.98 2.57 -23.40
C MET A 212 -17.39 2.03 -23.29
N LYS A 213 -18.40 2.90 -23.34
CA LYS A 213 -19.81 2.49 -23.33
C LYS A 213 -20.15 1.54 -24.50
N LYS A 214 -19.67 1.83 -25.71
CA LYS A 214 -19.86 0.94 -26.88
C LYS A 214 -19.22 -0.45 -26.70
N LEU A 215 -18.09 -0.52 -26.01
CA LEU A 215 -17.44 -1.80 -25.67
C LEU A 215 -18.20 -2.52 -24.55
N PHE A 216 -18.66 -1.77 -23.54
CA PHE A 216 -19.44 -2.27 -22.42
C PHE A 216 -20.76 -2.91 -22.86
N GLU A 217 -21.42 -2.36 -23.86
CA GLU A 217 -22.66 -2.90 -24.43
C GLU A 217 -22.48 -4.27 -25.12
N GLN A 218 -21.24 -4.65 -25.46
CA GLN A 218 -20.91 -5.94 -26.09
C GLN A 218 -20.46 -7.02 -25.09
N ARG A 219 -20.44 -6.68 -23.79
CA ARG A 219 -20.00 -7.61 -22.74
C ARG A 219 -20.99 -8.76 -22.59
N VAL A 220 -20.46 -9.93 -22.23
CA VAL A 220 -21.25 -11.10 -21.86
C VAL A 220 -20.92 -11.53 -20.43
N ALA A 221 -21.86 -12.24 -19.79
CA ALA A 221 -21.62 -12.77 -18.45
C ALA A 221 -20.39 -13.68 -18.45
N GLY A 222 -19.47 -13.42 -17.53
CA GLY A 222 -18.18 -14.12 -17.43
C GLY A 222 -17.00 -13.35 -18.05
N ASP A 223 -17.25 -12.29 -18.82
CA ASP A 223 -16.17 -11.40 -19.26
C ASP A 223 -15.49 -10.76 -18.04
N ILE A 224 -14.16 -10.70 -18.02
CA ILE A 224 -13.38 -10.16 -16.90
C ILE A 224 -13.00 -8.69 -17.09
N ALA A 225 -12.95 -8.20 -18.33
CA ALA A 225 -12.58 -6.82 -18.64
C ALA A 225 -13.26 -6.32 -19.93
N LEU A 226 -13.03 -5.05 -20.27
CA LEU A 226 -13.39 -4.51 -21.59
C LEU A 226 -12.54 -5.13 -22.72
N ALA A 227 -11.45 -5.81 -22.39
CA ALA A 227 -10.52 -6.41 -23.35
C ALA A 227 -11.18 -7.46 -24.25
N GLU A 228 -12.12 -8.22 -23.70
CA GLU A 228 -12.85 -9.28 -24.40
C GLU A 228 -13.69 -8.69 -25.54
N ALA A 229 -14.46 -7.64 -25.25
CA ALA A 229 -15.23 -6.90 -26.24
C ALA A 229 -14.30 -6.22 -27.28
N TYR A 230 -13.21 -5.59 -26.82
CA TYR A 230 -12.27 -4.90 -27.70
C TYR A 230 -11.59 -5.85 -28.70
N LYS A 231 -11.22 -7.05 -28.25
CA LYS A 231 -10.64 -8.11 -29.10
C LYS A 231 -11.63 -8.59 -30.14
N LYS A 232 -12.91 -8.79 -29.78
CA LYS A 232 -13.96 -9.18 -30.73
C LYS A 232 -14.14 -8.13 -31.83
N GLN A 233 -14.11 -6.84 -31.48
CA GLN A 233 -14.33 -5.76 -32.43
C GLN A 233 -13.13 -5.47 -33.34
N THR A 234 -11.90 -5.54 -32.82
CA THR A 234 -10.70 -5.04 -33.53
C THR A 234 -9.69 -6.13 -33.91
N GLY A 235 -9.85 -7.35 -33.40
CA GLY A 235 -8.84 -8.42 -33.48
C GLY A 235 -7.60 -8.20 -32.61
N LYS A 236 -7.46 -7.03 -31.96
CA LYS A 236 -6.30 -6.67 -31.12
C LYS A 236 -6.63 -6.78 -29.63
N ARG A 237 -5.62 -7.03 -28.81
CA ARG A 237 -5.75 -6.95 -27.34
C ARG A 237 -5.53 -5.51 -26.89
N GLY A 238 -6.36 -5.04 -25.97
CA GLY A 238 -6.34 -3.71 -25.37
C GLY A 238 -7.33 -3.69 -24.20
N PHE A 239 -7.39 -2.59 -23.44
CA PHE A 239 -8.33 -2.44 -22.32
C PHE A 239 -8.29 -3.52 -21.22
N PHE A 240 -7.12 -4.14 -21.00
CA PHE A 240 -6.93 -5.22 -20.01
C PHE A 240 -6.98 -4.73 -18.56
N ASN A 241 -6.77 -3.43 -18.33
CA ASN A 241 -6.81 -2.81 -17.01
C ASN A 241 -8.21 -2.34 -16.62
N GLN A 242 -9.18 -2.30 -17.55
CA GLN A 242 -10.56 -1.88 -17.27
C GLN A 242 -11.40 -3.12 -16.96
N GLN A 243 -11.33 -3.57 -15.72
CA GLN A 243 -11.93 -4.82 -15.26
C GLN A 243 -13.40 -4.64 -14.89
N TYR A 244 -14.19 -5.70 -15.06
CA TYR A 244 -15.58 -5.72 -14.63
C TYR A 244 -15.72 -6.14 -13.17
N LEU A 245 -16.57 -5.43 -12.43
CA LEU A 245 -16.90 -5.75 -11.05
C LEU A 245 -18.31 -6.31 -10.94
N TYR A 246 -18.40 -7.58 -10.54
CA TYR A 246 -19.66 -8.30 -10.35
C TYR A 246 -20.14 -8.20 -8.90
N GLU A 247 -21.46 -8.13 -8.69
CA GLU A 247 -22.08 -8.05 -7.35
C GLU A 247 -21.69 -9.21 -6.43
N ASN A 248 -21.44 -10.41 -6.98
CA ASN A 248 -21.06 -11.61 -6.23
C ASN A 248 -19.54 -11.86 -6.19
N LYS A 249 -18.72 -10.82 -6.40
CA LYS A 249 -17.27 -10.88 -6.34
C LYS A 249 -16.73 -9.79 -5.44
N VAL A 250 -15.61 -10.09 -4.77
CA VAL A 250 -14.77 -9.09 -4.12
C VAL A 250 -14.12 -8.22 -5.19
N SER A 251 -13.97 -6.92 -4.93
CA SER A 251 -13.31 -6.01 -5.86
C SER A 251 -11.88 -6.45 -6.17
N TYR A 252 -11.44 -6.25 -7.41
CA TYR A 252 -10.02 -6.30 -7.75
C TYR A 252 -9.26 -5.14 -7.09
N THR A 253 -7.93 -5.17 -7.18
CA THR A 253 -7.07 -4.10 -6.67
C THR A 253 -7.48 -2.76 -7.29
N LEU A 254 -7.86 -1.80 -6.44
CA LEU A 254 -8.13 -0.44 -6.85
C LEU A 254 -6.83 0.24 -7.29
N THR A 255 -6.81 0.76 -8.52
CA THR A 255 -5.69 1.55 -9.04
C THR A 255 -6.00 3.04 -8.96
N THR A 256 -5.02 3.87 -9.31
CA THR A 256 -5.16 5.34 -9.32
C THR A 256 -6.11 5.86 -10.41
N HIS A 257 -6.43 5.03 -11.40
CA HIS A 257 -7.27 5.41 -12.54
C HIS A 257 -8.73 5.04 -12.30
N ALA A 258 -9.63 6.00 -12.49
CA ALA A 258 -11.07 5.83 -12.25
C ALA A 258 -11.74 4.82 -13.20
N ASP A 259 -11.13 4.53 -14.35
CA ASP A 259 -11.63 3.57 -15.32
C ASP A 259 -11.18 2.13 -15.05
N SER A 260 -10.30 1.90 -14.07
CA SER A 260 -9.72 0.58 -13.81
C SER A 260 -10.75 -0.49 -13.39
N ILE A 261 -11.85 -0.07 -12.79
CA ILE A 261 -12.92 -0.96 -12.35
C ILE A 261 -14.26 -0.37 -12.78
N ILE A 262 -15.07 -1.19 -13.45
CA ILE A 262 -16.36 -0.80 -13.98
C ILE A 262 -17.41 -1.80 -13.49
N PRO A 263 -18.48 -1.36 -12.80
CA PRO A 263 -19.56 -2.26 -12.39
C PRO A 263 -20.15 -2.99 -13.59
N PHE A 264 -20.24 -4.32 -13.53
CA PHE A 264 -20.73 -5.12 -14.65
C PHE A 264 -22.20 -4.82 -14.98
N LYS A 265 -22.99 -4.34 -14.01
CA LYS A 265 -24.42 -4.05 -14.18
C LYS A 265 -24.68 -2.74 -14.94
N GLN A 266 -23.83 -1.72 -14.75
CA GLN A 266 -24.08 -0.38 -15.26
C GLN A 266 -22.80 0.28 -15.83
N PRO A 267 -22.89 1.00 -16.97
CA PRO A 267 -21.73 1.65 -17.60
C PRO A 267 -21.36 2.96 -16.88
N ILE A 268 -20.98 2.88 -15.62
CA ILE A 268 -20.58 4.01 -14.77
C ILE A 268 -19.17 3.77 -14.20
N TYR A 269 -18.47 4.85 -13.85
CA TYR A 269 -17.32 4.75 -12.94
C TYR A 269 -17.82 4.49 -11.52
N LEU A 270 -16.97 3.99 -10.64
CA LEU A 270 -17.32 3.86 -9.22
C LEU A 270 -17.59 5.23 -8.59
N SER A 271 -18.60 5.28 -7.72
CA SER A 271 -18.90 6.48 -6.92
C SER A 271 -17.82 6.72 -5.86
N ARG A 272 -17.77 7.92 -5.27
CA ARG A 272 -16.87 8.20 -4.14
C ARG A 272 -17.12 7.23 -2.99
N SER A 273 -18.39 6.91 -2.71
CA SER A 273 -18.77 6.02 -1.62
C SER A 273 -18.26 4.60 -1.86
N GLU A 274 -18.43 4.09 -3.08
CA GLU A 274 -17.94 2.76 -3.48
C GLU A 274 -16.41 2.68 -3.40
N VAL A 275 -15.69 3.72 -3.85
CA VAL A 275 -14.22 3.80 -3.73
C VAL A 275 -13.77 3.78 -2.27
N CYS A 276 -14.43 4.56 -1.41
CA CYS A 276 -14.15 4.56 0.02
C CYS A 276 -14.41 3.18 0.63
N ASN A 277 -15.52 2.53 0.31
CA ASN A 277 -15.84 1.19 0.80
C ASN A 277 -14.81 0.16 0.35
N ILE A 278 -14.48 0.09 -0.95
CA ILE A 278 -13.46 -0.81 -1.54
C ILE A 278 -12.11 -0.66 -0.82
N SER A 279 -11.72 0.56 -0.48
CA SER A 279 -10.43 0.86 0.14
C SER A 279 -10.48 0.95 1.66
N THR A 280 -11.65 0.79 2.29
CA THR A 280 -11.91 1.00 3.72
C THR A 280 -11.54 2.39 4.25
N PHE A 281 -11.64 3.40 3.39
CA PHE A 281 -11.56 4.81 3.80
C PHE A 281 -12.89 5.24 4.42
N PRO A 282 -12.87 6.15 5.41
CA PRO A 282 -14.10 6.66 5.99
C PRO A 282 -14.83 7.58 4.99
N GLN A 283 -16.15 7.61 5.06
CA GLN A 283 -16.99 8.32 4.10
C GLN A 283 -16.89 9.85 4.21
N ASP A 284 -16.41 10.35 5.35
CA ASP A 284 -16.14 11.76 5.63
C ASP A 284 -14.71 12.18 5.28
N TYR A 285 -13.86 11.29 4.76
CA TYR A 285 -12.48 11.62 4.37
C TYR A 285 -12.45 12.78 3.36
N LEU A 286 -11.68 13.81 3.67
CA LEU A 286 -11.55 15.02 2.88
C LEU A 286 -10.45 14.85 1.82
N PHE A 287 -10.84 14.54 0.59
CA PHE A 287 -9.92 14.38 -0.55
C PHE A 287 -9.42 15.70 -1.14
N LEU A 288 -9.92 16.84 -0.67
CA LEU A 288 -9.63 18.17 -1.21
C LEU A 288 -9.82 18.20 -2.74
N ASN A 289 -8.81 18.63 -3.49
CA ASN A 289 -8.81 18.68 -4.96
C ASN A 289 -8.28 17.40 -5.61
N GLN A 290 -8.12 16.31 -4.85
CA GLN A 290 -7.58 15.04 -5.33
C GLN A 290 -8.70 14.07 -5.68
N SER A 291 -8.43 13.19 -6.64
CA SER A 291 -9.34 12.10 -6.97
C SER A 291 -9.38 11.07 -5.84
N PRO A 292 -10.56 10.61 -5.39
CA PRO A 292 -10.66 9.49 -4.45
C PRO A 292 -9.92 8.25 -4.94
N HIS A 293 -10.01 7.94 -6.24
CA HIS A 293 -9.27 6.82 -6.85
C HIS A 293 -7.75 6.99 -6.71
N TYR A 294 -7.24 8.21 -6.85
CA TYR A 294 -5.81 8.47 -6.74
C TYR A 294 -5.31 8.18 -5.33
N ILE A 295 -5.92 8.79 -4.31
CA ILE A 295 -5.52 8.61 -2.91
C ILE A 295 -5.75 7.16 -2.47
N CYS A 296 -6.96 6.62 -2.66
CA CYS A 296 -7.29 5.26 -2.22
C CYS A 296 -6.51 4.18 -2.98
N GLY A 297 -6.21 4.39 -4.27
CA GLY A 297 -5.47 3.44 -5.10
C GLY A 297 -3.99 3.33 -4.72
N MET A 298 -3.37 4.44 -4.29
CA MET A 298 -1.98 4.45 -3.80
C MET A 298 -1.86 3.98 -2.35
N SER A 299 -2.89 4.16 -1.53
CA SER A 299 -2.82 3.88 -0.10
C SER A 299 -2.84 2.38 0.23
N VAL A 300 -2.37 2.06 1.43
CA VAL A 300 -2.71 0.81 2.12
C VAL A 300 -4.14 0.97 2.69
N PRO A 301 -5.05 0.00 2.48
CA PRO A 301 -6.39 0.07 3.07
C PRO A 301 -6.33 0.25 4.60
N PRO A 302 -7.05 1.22 5.20
CA PRO A 302 -6.97 1.48 6.64
C PRO A 302 -7.26 0.26 7.52
N VAL A 303 -8.25 -0.56 7.18
CA VAL A 303 -8.57 -1.78 7.94
C VAL A 303 -7.45 -2.82 7.84
N MET A 304 -6.82 -2.95 6.67
CA MET A 304 -5.66 -3.84 6.50
C MET A 304 -4.51 -3.43 7.44
N MET A 305 -4.17 -2.15 7.47
CA MET A 305 -3.11 -1.65 8.34
C MET A 305 -3.50 -1.72 9.82
N ALA A 306 -4.78 -1.50 10.16
CA ALA A 306 -5.27 -1.67 11.53
C ALA A 306 -5.09 -3.11 12.04
N GLN A 307 -5.37 -4.10 11.19
CA GLN A 307 -5.15 -5.52 11.49
C GLN A 307 -3.68 -5.84 11.70
N VAL A 308 -2.79 -5.37 10.82
CA VAL A 308 -1.33 -5.52 10.99
C VAL A 308 -0.85 -4.89 12.31
N ALA A 309 -1.24 -3.64 12.58
CA ALA A 309 -0.86 -2.93 13.79
C ALA A 309 -1.40 -3.60 15.06
N SER A 310 -2.60 -4.18 15.00
CA SER A 310 -3.20 -4.94 16.12
C SER A 310 -2.43 -6.24 16.40
N ARG A 311 -1.91 -6.92 15.36
CA ARG A 311 -1.06 -8.10 15.54
C ARG A 311 0.29 -7.75 16.16
N VAL A 312 0.92 -6.68 15.69
CA VAL A 312 2.16 -6.15 16.29
C VAL A 312 1.96 -5.83 17.77
N TRP A 313 0.85 -5.18 18.14
CA TRP A 313 0.53 -4.91 19.53
C TRP A 313 0.36 -6.19 20.36
N LYS A 314 -0.51 -7.08 19.89
CA LYS A 314 -0.86 -8.33 20.59
C LYS A 314 0.34 -9.24 20.81
N TYR A 315 1.21 -9.36 19.83
CA TYR A 315 2.31 -10.31 19.89
C TYR A 315 3.58 -9.75 20.53
N TRP A 316 3.85 -8.44 20.36
CA TRP A 316 5.07 -7.81 20.83
C TRP A 316 4.82 -6.65 21.79
N LEU A 317 4.25 -5.53 21.33
CA LEU A 317 4.26 -4.28 22.13
C LEU A 317 3.53 -4.39 23.47
N SER A 318 2.47 -5.20 23.58
CA SER A 318 1.74 -5.44 24.85
C SER A 318 2.54 -6.24 25.91
N LYS A 319 3.73 -6.74 25.55
CA LYS A 319 4.59 -7.59 26.39
C LYS A 319 5.97 -6.96 26.65
N LEU A 320 6.21 -5.77 26.12
CA LEU A 320 7.43 -4.97 26.34
C LEU A 320 7.20 -4.00 27.50
#